data_AF-A0A0D8L2A0-F1
#
_entry.id   AF-A0A0D8L2A0-F1
#
_cell.length_a   1.000
_cell.length_b   1.000
_cell.length_c   1.000
_cell.angle_alpha   90.00
_cell.angle_beta   90.00
_cell.angle_gamma   90.00
#
_symmetry.space_group_name_H-M   'P 1'
#
loop_
_entity.id
_entity.type
_entity.pdbx_description
1 polymer ?
#
loop_
_entity_poly.entity_id
_entity_poly.type
_entity_poly.pdbx_seq_one_letter_code
_entity_poly.pdbx_strand_id
1 'polypeptide(L)' 'MTVQKLTPAGLSGLADAIETLAAAELLTAHKNAVTLRMNTLKAEENNG' A
#
# COMPACT_ATOMS: atom_id res chain seq x y z
N MET A 1 19.96 11.52 -7.09
CA MET A 1 18.78 10.67 -7.39
C MET A 1 18.59 9.70 -6.24
N THR A 2 17.36 9.55 -5.76
CA THR A 2 17.01 8.49 -4.81
C THR A 2 16.44 7.28 -5.56
N VAL A 3 16.56 6.10 -4.97
CA VAL A 3 15.95 4.86 -5.48
C VAL A 3 15.21 4.18 -4.33
N GLN A 4 14.09 3.53 -4.61
CA GLN A 4 13.29 2.83 -3.60
C GLN A 4 12.85 1.45 -4.12
N LYS A 5 12.89 0.45 -3.23
CA LYS A 5 12.33 -0.88 -3.43
C LYS A 5 11.66 -1.34 -2.14
N LEU A 6 10.46 -1.91 -2.23
CA LEU A 6 9.73 -2.49 -1.10
C LEU A 6 9.46 -3.97 -1.36
N THR A 7 9.56 -4.78 -0.31
CA THR A 7 9.03 -6.14 -0.29
C THR A 7 7.52 -6.10 -0.01
N PRO A 8 6.77 -7.20 -0.23
CA PRO A 8 5.37 -7.29 0.18
C PRO A 8 5.16 -6.92 1.66
N ALA A 9 5.94 -7.52 2.57
CA ALA A 9 5.89 -7.21 4.00
C ALA A 9 6.26 -5.75 4.30
N GLY A 10 7.23 -5.19 3.58
CA GLY A 10 7.62 -3.78 3.72
C GLY A 10 6.51 -2.82 3.28
N LEU A 11 5.79 -3.14 2.20
CA LEU A 11 4.61 -2.38 1.78
C LEU A 11 3.49 -2.51 2.81
N SER A 12 3.19 -3.72 3.28
CA SER A 12 2.17 -3.95 4.32
C SER A 12 2.44 -3.16 5.60
N GLY A 13 3.70 -3.05 6.01
CA GLY A 13 4.09 -2.28 7.19
C GLY A 13 3.97 -0.76 7.04
N LEU A 14 3.93 -0.24 5.81
CA LEU A 14 3.80 1.20 5.54
C LEU A 14 2.41 1.61 5.02
N ALA A 15 1.59 0.64 4.57
CA ALA A 15 0.35 0.90 3.87
C ALA A 15 -0.62 1.79 4.67
N ASP A 16 -0.78 1.52 5.97
CA ASP A 16 -1.70 2.27 6.83
C ASP A 16 -1.32 3.76 6.94
N ALA A 17 -0.03 4.04 7.12
CA ALA A 17 0.46 5.41 7.17
C ALA A 17 0.27 6.13 5.82
N ILE A 18 0.57 5.46 4.70
CA ILE A 18 0.44 6.06 3.36
C ILE A 18 -1.04 6.35 3.05
N GLU A 19 -1.94 5.41 3.32
CA GLU A 19 -3.37 5.60 3.09
C GLU A 19 -3.97 6.68 3.98
N THR A 20 -3.55 6.77 5.25
CA THR A 20 -3.99 7.80 6.20
C THR A 20 -3.60 9.18 5.72
N LEU A 21 -2.33 9.37 5.33
CA LEU A 21 -1.84 10.65 4.80
C LEU A 21 -2.52 11.01 3.47
N ALA A 22 -2.60 10.06 2.54
CA ALA A 22 -3.26 10.30 1.24
C ALA A 22 -4.76 10.63 1.41
N ALA A 23 -5.45 10.04 2.39
CA ALA A 23 -6.83 10.38 2.71
C ALA A 23 -6.94 11.79 3.29
N ALA A 24 -6.05 12.18 4.21
CA ALA A 24 -6.03 13.51 4.80
C ALA A 24 -5.76 14.61 3.74
N GLU A 25 -4.96 14.30 2.73
CA GLU A 25 -4.62 15.19 1.62
C GLU A 25 -5.64 15.15 0.46
N LEU A 26 -6.74 14.39 0.59
CA LEU A 26 -7.75 14.18 -0.47
C LEU A 26 -7.18 13.60 -1.77
N LEU A 27 -6.06 12.88 -1.70
CA LEU A 27 -5.38 12.23 -2.82
C LEU A 27 -5.91 10.80 -3.05
N THR A 28 -7.19 10.70 -3.42
CA THR A 28 -7.90 9.41 -3.54
C THR A 28 -7.19 8.40 -4.46
N ALA A 29 -6.63 8.85 -5.58
CA ALA A 29 -5.91 7.96 -6.49
C ALA A 29 -4.66 7.35 -5.85
N HIS A 30 -3.94 8.12 -5.03
CA HIS A 30 -2.75 7.65 -4.32
C HIS A 30 -3.11 6.62 -3.24
N LYS A 31 -4.18 6.89 -2.46
CA LYS A 31 -4.73 5.91 -1.51
C LYS A 31 -5.12 4.61 -2.23
N ASN A 32 -5.91 4.71 -3.30
CA ASN A 32 -6.43 3.55 -4.02
C ASN A 32 -5.32 2.68 -4.62
N ALA A 33 -4.20 3.27 -5.05
CA ALA A 33 -3.06 2.53 -5.56
C ALA A 33 -2.44 1.60 -4.48
N VAL A 34 -2.41 2.04 -3.22
CA VAL A 34 -1.95 1.22 -2.08
C VAL A 34 -3.00 0.16 -1.75
N THR A 35 -4.26 0.55 -1.61
CA THR A 35 -5.37 -0.36 -1.27
C THR A 35 -5.48 -1.53 -2.25
N LEU A 36 -5.36 -1.25 -3.56
CA LEU A 36 -5.41 -2.29 -4.60
C LEU A 36 -4.33 -3.36 -4.37
N ARG A 37 -3.09 -2.94 -4.11
CA ARG A 37 -1.96 -3.86 -3.87
C ARG A 37 -2.13 -4.64 -2.58
N MET A 38 -2.61 -3.98 -1.52
CA MET A 38 -2.89 -4.66 -0.24
C MET A 38 -3.98 -5.71 -0.36
N ASN A 39 -5.02 -5.46 -1.17
CA ASN A 39 -6.06 -6.46 -1.43
C ASN A 39 -5.52 -7.67 -2.20
N THR A 40 -4.63 -7.44 -3.18
CA THR A 40 -3.96 -8.53 -3.89
C THR A 40 -3.09 -9.36 -2.94
N LEU A 41 -2.27 -8.73 -2.10
CA LEU A 41 -1.42 -9.45 -1.14
C LEU A 41 -2.25 -10.28 -0.15
N LYS A 42 -3.35 -9.75 0.38
CA LYS A 42 -4.26 -10.50 1.25
C LYS A 42 -4.90 -11.68 0.54
N ALA A 43 -5.26 -11.54 -0.74
CA ALA A 43 -5.81 -12.64 -1.52
C ALA A 43 -4.77 -13.74 -1.75
N GLU A 44 -3.51 -13.38 -1.98
CA GLU A 44 -2.41 -14.34 -2.11
C GLU A 44 -2.12 -15.08 -0.81
N GLU A 45 -2.12 -14.38 0.34
CA GLU A 45 -1.96 -15.00 1.67
C GLU A 45 -3.07 -16.00 2.00
N ASN A 46 -4.32 -15.72 1.61
CA ASN A 46 -5.47 -16.59 1.87
C ASN A 46 -5.56 -17.82 0.95
N ASN A 47 -4.73 -17.89 -0.09
CA ASN A 47 -4.70 -19.00 -1.05
C ASN A 47 -3.59 -20.03 -0.74
N GLY A 48 -2.86 -19.85 0.37
CA GLY A 48 -1.76 -20.71 0.82
C GLY A 48 -2.14 -21.72 1.90
#